data_AF-A0A9W5AXL1-F1
#
_entry.id   AF-A0A9W5AXL1-F1
#
_cell.length_a   1.000
_cell.length_b   1.000
_cell.length_c   1.000
_cell.angle_alpha   90.00
_cell.angle_beta   90.00
_cell.angle_gamma   90.00
#
_symmetry.space_group_name_H-M   'P 1'
#
loop_
_entity.id
_entity.type
_entity.pdbx_description
1 polymer ?
#
loop_
_entity_poly.entity_id
_entity_poly.type
_entity_poly.pdbx_seq_one_letter_code
_entity_poly.pdbx_strand_id
1 'polypeptide(L)'
;MITSYLDLMASGFPVERAVRVVRHEVGHWIVGQYHGFKSGPIEITMLRGDGHRGSAQIETDCDLRSVELLDSYLRRRISTLFAGALAESLGEDGKVNNQYAARELEIGGAQNDHKGIRELLRVLRGMTFGAPPSDETKANKQLQTLSDDIWKDTAEIIETNHELIGELTRTIMERAEKVDKKFGYRAPTFRKIPALAAWIESLPKH
;
A
#
# COMPACT_ATOMS: atom_id res chain seq x y z
N MET A 1 23.89 8.81 -18.55
CA MET A 1 23.65 7.34 -18.63
C MET A 1 24.48 6.70 -17.54
N ILE A 2 23.85 6.52 -16.37
CA ILE A 2 24.34 5.78 -15.20
C ILE A 2 23.06 5.17 -14.60
N THR A 3 22.94 3.90 -14.20
CA THR A 3 23.67 2.68 -14.52
C THR A 3 22.92 1.50 -13.83
N SER A 4 23.45 0.29 -13.86
CA SER A 4 22.86 -0.89 -13.23
C SER A 4 22.65 -0.73 -11.70
N TYR A 5 21.85 -1.60 -11.09
CA TYR A 5 21.64 -1.69 -9.62
C TYR A 5 22.97 -1.62 -8.82
N LEU A 6 24.06 -2.15 -9.38
CA LEU A 6 25.39 -2.18 -8.77
C LEU A 6 26.02 -0.79 -8.65
N ASP A 7 25.73 0.11 -9.56
CA ASP A 7 26.31 1.46 -9.56
C ASP A 7 25.58 2.39 -8.59
N LEU A 8 24.27 2.18 -8.38
CA LEU A 8 23.54 2.84 -7.29
C LEU A 8 24.13 2.43 -5.93
N MET A 9 24.38 1.13 -5.72
CA MET A 9 25.05 0.63 -4.52
C MET A 9 26.43 1.27 -4.35
N ALA A 10 27.24 1.31 -5.42
CA ALA A 10 28.57 1.91 -5.40
C ALA A 10 28.56 3.42 -5.10
N SER A 11 27.46 4.12 -5.41
CA SER A 11 27.29 5.55 -5.12
C SER A 11 26.90 5.88 -3.67
N GLY A 12 26.69 4.88 -2.82
CA GLY A 12 26.17 5.05 -1.47
C GLY A 12 24.67 5.32 -1.40
N PHE A 13 23.93 5.05 -2.48
CA PHE A 13 22.47 5.14 -2.50
C PHE A 13 21.87 3.96 -1.70
N PRO A 14 20.86 4.19 -0.83
CA PRO A 14 20.31 3.16 0.03
C PRO A 14 19.32 2.26 -0.73
N VAL A 15 19.82 1.42 -1.63
CA VAL A 15 19.03 0.63 -2.59
C VAL A 15 17.99 -0.27 -1.90
N GLU A 16 18.39 -1.06 -0.91
CA GLU A 16 17.45 -1.99 -0.23
C GLU A 16 16.30 -1.24 0.42
N ARG A 17 16.60 -0.09 1.05
CA ARG A 17 15.59 0.77 1.65
C ARG A 17 14.68 1.38 0.58
N ALA A 18 15.25 1.88 -0.51
CA ALA A 18 14.48 2.44 -1.61
C ALA A 18 13.53 1.39 -2.22
N VAL A 19 13.96 0.13 -2.35
CA VAL A 19 13.10 -0.98 -2.78
C VAL A 19 11.92 -1.17 -1.83
N ARG A 20 12.16 -1.17 -0.52
CA ARG A 20 11.08 -1.29 0.49
C ARG A 20 10.07 -0.16 0.38
N VAL A 21 10.54 1.09 0.32
CA VAL A 21 9.69 2.28 0.16
C VAL A 21 8.91 2.24 -1.15
N VAL A 22 9.55 1.83 -2.24
CA VAL A 22 8.87 1.68 -3.54
C VAL A 22 7.79 0.62 -3.47
N ARG A 23 8.07 -0.55 -2.89
CA ARG A 23 7.08 -1.63 -2.72
C ARG A 23 5.91 -1.18 -1.87
N HIS A 24 6.17 -0.43 -0.81
CA HIS A 24 5.15 0.16 0.04
C HIS A 24 4.17 1.02 -0.77
N GLU A 25 4.68 1.99 -1.54
CA GLU A 25 3.81 2.84 -2.36
C GLU A 25 3.13 2.09 -3.51
N VAL A 26 3.81 1.11 -4.11
CA VAL A 26 3.19 0.23 -5.13
C VAL A 26 2.07 -0.59 -4.52
N GLY A 27 2.19 -1.05 -3.27
CA GLY A 27 1.14 -1.76 -2.54
C GLY A 27 -0.13 -0.94 -2.42
N HIS A 28 -0.01 0.29 -1.92
CA HIS A 28 -1.14 1.23 -1.88
C HIS A 28 -1.77 1.43 -3.26
N TRP A 29 -0.95 1.61 -4.29
CA TRP A 29 -1.43 1.86 -5.64
C TRP A 29 -2.17 0.65 -6.24
N ILE A 30 -1.61 -0.55 -6.11
CA ILE A 30 -2.22 -1.80 -6.63
C ILE A 30 -3.55 -2.06 -5.93
N VAL A 31 -3.58 -2.02 -4.60
CA VAL A 31 -4.83 -2.27 -3.86
C VAL A 31 -5.84 -1.14 -4.07
N GLY A 32 -5.37 0.10 -4.24
CA GLY A 32 -6.20 1.24 -4.63
C GLY A 32 -6.93 1.00 -5.96
N GLN A 33 -6.19 0.60 -7.00
CA GLN A 33 -6.75 0.25 -8.31
C GLN A 33 -7.69 -0.95 -8.24
N TYR A 34 -7.31 -2.01 -7.51
CA TYR A 34 -8.14 -3.20 -7.32
C TYR A 34 -9.53 -2.84 -6.75
N HIS A 35 -9.58 -1.87 -5.84
CA HIS A 35 -10.80 -1.36 -5.22
C HIS A 35 -11.51 -0.27 -6.03
N GLY A 36 -11.05 0.02 -7.25
CA GLY A 36 -11.64 1.02 -8.14
C GLY A 36 -11.37 2.48 -7.74
N PHE A 37 -10.43 2.75 -6.82
CA PHE A 37 -10.01 4.12 -6.56
C PHE A 37 -9.21 4.66 -7.74
N LYS A 38 -9.51 5.90 -8.14
CA LYS A 38 -8.65 6.62 -9.08
C LYS A 38 -7.30 6.83 -8.40
N SER A 39 -6.24 6.31 -9.03
CA SER A 39 -4.89 6.45 -8.50
C SER A 39 -4.04 7.28 -9.45
N GLY A 40 -3.31 8.22 -8.88
CA GLY A 40 -2.40 9.12 -9.58
C GLY A 40 -0.96 8.59 -9.61
N PRO A 41 0.04 9.49 -9.62
CA PRO A 41 1.45 9.12 -9.63
C PRO A 41 1.90 8.42 -8.33
N ILE A 42 3.01 7.70 -8.44
CA ILE A 42 3.84 7.24 -7.32
C ILE A 42 5.11 8.08 -7.31
N GLU A 43 5.45 8.66 -6.17
CA GLU A 43 6.55 9.60 -6.04
C GLU A 43 7.41 9.26 -4.82
N ILE A 44 8.71 9.04 -5.05
CA ILE A 44 9.68 8.68 -4.02
C ILE A 44 10.81 9.72 -3.99
N THR A 45 11.27 10.04 -2.79
CA THR A 45 12.47 10.83 -2.54
C THR A 45 13.25 10.17 -1.40
N MET A 46 14.45 9.67 -1.69
CA MET A 46 15.38 9.24 -0.65
C MET A 46 16.11 10.46 -0.12
N LEU A 47 16.04 10.73 1.18
CA LEU A 47 16.75 11.85 1.81
C LEU A 47 18.04 11.34 2.45
N ARG A 48 18.94 12.26 2.82
CA ARG A 48 20.14 11.91 3.60
C ARG A 48 19.79 11.32 4.96
N GLY A 49 20.67 10.45 5.46
CA GLY A 49 20.49 9.74 6.73
C GLY A 49 19.28 8.81 6.68
N ASP A 50 18.46 8.83 7.73
CA ASP A 50 17.28 7.97 7.82
C ASP A 50 15.98 8.56 7.27
N GLY A 51 16.08 9.62 6.46
CA GLY A 51 14.90 10.24 5.86
C GLY A 51 14.50 9.58 4.53
N HIS A 52 13.20 9.38 4.32
CA HIS A 52 12.63 9.13 3.01
C HIS A 52 11.22 9.74 2.95
N ARG A 53 10.73 9.98 1.73
CA ARG A 53 9.34 10.35 1.46
C ARG A 53 8.85 9.52 0.29
N GLY A 54 7.89 8.64 0.53
CA GLY A 54 7.10 8.00 -0.49
C GLY A 54 5.69 8.60 -0.49
N SER A 55 5.04 8.58 -1.65
CA SER A 55 3.60 8.82 -1.74
C SER A 55 3.04 8.18 -3.00
N ALA A 56 1.99 7.37 -2.82
CA ALA A 56 1.05 6.99 -3.86
C ALA A 56 -0.19 7.88 -3.77
N GLN A 57 -0.52 8.59 -4.85
CA GLN A 57 -1.74 9.38 -4.89
C GLN A 57 -2.95 8.47 -5.09
N ILE A 58 -3.86 8.43 -4.11
CA ILE A 58 -5.16 7.74 -4.19
C ILE A 58 -6.26 8.79 -3.99
N GLU A 59 -7.15 8.95 -4.97
CA GLU A 59 -8.32 9.83 -4.83
C GLU A 59 -9.39 9.13 -4.00
N THR A 60 -9.78 9.77 -2.90
CA THR A 60 -10.77 9.24 -1.96
C THR A 60 -12.19 9.73 -2.23
N ASP A 61 -12.36 10.59 -3.24
CA ASP A 61 -13.67 11.10 -3.64
C ASP A 61 -14.53 9.94 -4.15
N CYS A 62 -15.62 9.68 -3.44
CA CYS A 62 -16.55 8.62 -3.78
C CYS A 62 -17.96 8.96 -3.33
N ASP A 63 -18.92 8.22 -3.87
CA ASP A 63 -20.31 8.32 -3.46
C ASP A 63 -20.52 7.63 -2.11
N LEU A 64 -20.96 8.39 -1.10
CA LEU A 64 -21.20 7.93 0.27
C LEU A 64 -22.68 8.13 0.69
N ARG A 65 -23.60 8.18 -0.27
CA ARG A 65 -25.02 8.50 -0.01
C ARG A 65 -25.78 7.42 0.77
N SER A 66 -25.25 6.22 0.92
CA SER A 66 -25.86 5.14 1.70
C SER A 66 -24.89 4.49 2.69
N VAL A 67 -25.44 3.78 3.68
CA VAL A 67 -24.68 3.04 4.69
C VAL A 67 -23.83 1.95 4.05
N GLU A 68 -24.37 1.26 3.03
CA GLU A 68 -23.69 0.20 2.30
C GLU A 68 -22.51 0.75 1.49
N LEU A 69 -22.68 1.91 0.86
CA LEU A 69 -21.60 2.60 0.14
C LEU A 69 -20.50 3.06 1.10
N LEU A 70 -20.88 3.55 2.27
CA LEU A 70 -19.93 3.94 3.32
C LEU A 70 -19.18 2.73 3.90
N ASP A 71 -19.86 1.62 4.18
CA ASP A 71 -19.22 0.37 4.65
C ASP A 71 -18.20 -0.13 3.62
N SER A 72 -18.60 -0.19 2.35
CA SER A 72 -17.72 -0.56 1.24
C SER A 72 -16.51 0.37 1.14
N TYR A 73 -16.71 1.69 1.20
CA TYR A 73 -15.61 2.66 1.18
C TYR A 73 -14.63 2.44 2.34
N LEU A 74 -15.13 2.26 3.57
CA LEU A 74 -14.29 2.06 4.75
C LEU A 74 -13.41 0.80 4.59
N ARG A 75 -14.00 -0.32 4.18
CA ARG A 75 -13.27 -1.59 3.96
C ARG A 75 -12.20 -1.44 2.89
N ARG A 76 -12.56 -0.87 1.73
CA ARG A 76 -11.64 -0.63 0.62
C ARG A 76 -10.50 0.30 1.04
N ARG A 77 -10.79 1.37 1.78
CA ARG A 77 -9.77 2.33 2.25
C ARG A 77 -8.84 1.71 3.30
N ILE A 78 -9.37 0.95 4.26
CA ILE A 78 -8.56 0.22 5.25
C ILE A 78 -7.65 -0.79 4.54
N SER A 79 -8.18 -1.54 3.58
CA SER A 79 -7.41 -2.47 2.74
C SER A 79 -6.27 -1.76 2.01
N THR A 80 -6.54 -0.62 1.36
CA THR A 80 -5.48 0.19 0.73
C THR A 80 -4.41 0.63 1.73
N LEU A 81 -4.76 1.00 2.95
CA LEU A 81 -3.78 1.40 3.98
C LEU A 81 -2.93 0.23 4.48
N PHE A 82 -3.50 -0.97 4.64
CA PHE A 82 -2.72 -2.16 4.98
C PHE A 82 -1.73 -2.56 3.87
N ALA A 83 -2.10 -2.29 2.62
CA ALA A 83 -1.35 -2.73 1.45
C ALA A 83 0.11 -2.28 1.43
N GLY A 84 0.43 -1.10 1.99
CA GLY A 84 1.80 -0.60 2.03
C GLY A 84 2.72 -1.53 2.81
N ALA A 85 2.41 -1.78 4.09
CA ALA A 85 3.18 -2.68 4.94
C ALA A 85 3.19 -4.13 4.43
N LEU A 86 2.06 -4.61 3.87
CA LEU A 86 1.96 -5.94 3.30
C LEU A 86 2.89 -6.12 2.08
N ALA A 87 2.84 -5.19 1.12
CA ALA A 87 3.68 -5.23 -0.08
C ALA A 87 5.17 -5.05 0.24
N GLU A 88 5.49 -4.19 1.21
CA GLU A 88 6.86 -4.04 1.71
C GLU A 88 7.42 -5.34 2.27
N SER A 89 6.56 -6.16 2.89
CA SER A 89 6.94 -7.42 3.55
C SER A 89 7.07 -8.64 2.61
N LEU A 90 6.81 -8.48 1.31
CA LEU A 90 6.86 -9.57 0.33
C LEU A 90 8.24 -10.24 0.28
N GLY A 91 8.26 -11.55 0.53
CA GLY A 91 9.39 -12.43 0.29
C GLY A 91 9.65 -12.68 -1.20
N GLU A 92 10.76 -13.35 -1.50
CA GLU A 92 11.09 -13.78 -2.86
C GLU A 92 10.13 -14.88 -3.37
N ASP A 93 9.52 -15.62 -2.46
CA ASP A 93 8.49 -16.63 -2.71
C ASP A 93 7.09 -16.03 -2.99
N GLY A 94 6.99 -14.69 -3.02
CA GLY A 94 5.73 -13.98 -3.21
C GLY A 94 4.80 -14.02 -2.00
N LYS A 95 5.27 -14.47 -0.83
CA LYS A 95 4.48 -14.53 0.40
C LYS A 95 4.70 -13.31 1.28
N VAL A 96 3.62 -12.86 1.91
CA VAL A 96 3.65 -11.75 2.87
C VAL A 96 4.26 -12.23 4.18
N ASN A 97 5.25 -11.49 4.69
CA ASN A 97 5.72 -11.66 6.05
C ASN A 97 4.83 -10.88 7.02
N ASN A 98 3.79 -11.56 7.53
CA ASN A 98 2.80 -10.95 8.44
C ASN A 98 3.42 -10.32 9.69
N GLN A 99 4.44 -10.96 10.28
CA GLN A 99 5.10 -10.43 11.49
C GLN A 99 5.86 -9.13 11.20
N TYR A 100 6.54 -9.06 10.05
CA TYR A 100 7.20 -7.85 9.59
C TYR A 100 6.17 -6.74 9.34
N ALA A 101 5.13 -7.02 8.55
CA ALA A 101 4.11 -6.02 8.20
C ALA A 101 3.42 -5.45 9.45
N ALA A 102 3.07 -6.30 10.42
CA ALA A 102 2.50 -5.86 11.69
C ALA A 102 3.46 -4.94 12.46
N ARG A 103 4.75 -5.30 12.53
CA ARG A 103 5.78 -4.46 13.17
C ARG A 103 5.93 -3.10 12.48
N GLU A 104 5.89 -3.06 11.15
CA GLU A 104 5.99 -1.80 10.40
C GLU A 104 4.83 -0.83 10.69
N LEU A 105 3.62 -1.36 10.89
CA LEU A 105 2.46 -0.57 11.29
C LEU A 105 2.57 -0.08 12.74
N GLU A 106 3.04 -0.92 13.66
CA GLU A 106 3.11 -0.57 15.07
C GLU A 106 4.21 0.43 15.38
N ILE A 107 5.43 0.18 14.88
CA ILE A 107 6.62 0.93 15.29
C ILE A 107 7.52 1.35 14.12
N GLY A 108 7.21 0.96 12.87
CA GLY A 108 8.07 1.22 11.71
C GLY A 108 7.59 2.36 10.80
N GLY A 109 7.83 2.22 9.50
CA GLY A 109 7.56 3.23 8.47
C GLY A 109 6.07 3.46 8.19
N ALA A 110 5.20 2.50 8.54
CA ALA A 110 3.77 2.50 8.21
C ALA A 110 2.88 3.06 9.34
N GLN A 111 3.45 3.74 10.34
CA GLN A 111 2.69 4.25 11.49
C GLN A 111 1.56 5.23 11.10
N ASN A 112 1.75 6.00 10.02
CA ASN A 112 0.72 6.93 9.55
C ASN A 112 -0.46 6.18 8.94
N ASP A 113 -0.22 5.11 8.18
CA ASP A 113 -1.28 4.22 7.69
C ASP A 113 -2.01 3.57 8.84
N HIS A 114 -1.27 3.08 9.84
CA HIS A 114 -1.84 2.48 11.03
C HIS A 114 -2.76 3.45 11.79
N LYS A 115 -2.42 4.74 11.89
CA LYS A 115 -3.33 5.75 12.47
C LYS A 115 -4.65 5.82 11.69
N GLY A 116 -4.57 5.89 10.36
CA GLY A 116 -5.75 5.90 9.49
C GLY A 116 -6.60 4.63 9.62
N ILE A 117 -5.95 3.45 9.60
CA ILE A 117 -6.60 2.15 9.82
C ILE A 117 -7.36 2.13 11.14
N ARG A 118 -6.72 2.55 12.23
CA ARG A 118 -7.31 2.55 13.57
C ARG A 118 -8.52 3.48 13.67
N GLU A 119 -8.49 4.63 13.01
CA GLU A 119 -9.61 5.55 12.99
C GLU A 119 -10.79 4.97 12.20
N LEU A 120 -10.53 4.52 10.97
CA LEU A 120 -11.55 3.96 10.08
C LEU A 120 -12.17 2.68 10.63
N LEU A 121 -11.39 1.79 11.26
CA LEU A 121 -11.89 0.57 11.91
C LEU A 121 -12.89 0.89 13.02
N ARG A 122 -12.70 1.98 13.78
CA ARG A 122 -13.65 2.39 14.83
C ARG A 122 -14.99 2.82 14.24
N VAL A 123 -14.95 3.55 13.12
CA VAL A 123 -16.16 3.93 12.38
C VAL A 123 -16.86 2.68 11.83
N LEU A 124 -16.12 1.80 11.16
CA LEU A 124 -16.64 0.55 10.60
C LEU A 124 -17.26 -0.35 11.69
N ARG A 125 -16.62 -0.45 12.85
CA ARG A 125 -17.14 -1.17 14.02
C ARG A 125 -18.45 -0.58 14.51
N GLY A 126 -18.54 0.74 14.60
CA GLY A 126 -19.77 1.44 14.96
C GLY A 126 -20.92 1.14 14.00
N MET A 127 -20.65 1.10 12.70
CA MET A 127 -21.63 0.75 11.67
C MET A 127 -22.05 -0.73 11.71
N THR A 128 -21.09 -1.63 11.92
CA THR A 128 -21.32 -3.08 11.87
C THR A 128 -21.99 -3.62 13.14
N PHE A 129 -21.60 -3.11 14.31
CA PHE A 129 -22.01 -3.65 15.61
C PHE A 129 -22.82 -2.68 16.48
N GLY A 130 -23.04 -1.44 16.02
CA GLY A 130 -23.73 -0.41 16.77
C GLY A 130 -22.91 0.16 17.94
N ALA A 131 -23.61 0.53 19.01
CA ALA A 131 -23.03 1.16 20.19
C ALA A 131 -21.83 0.36 20.76
N PRO A 132 -20.80 1.02 21.30
CA PRO A 132 -19.69 0.34 21.96
C PRO A 132 -20.20 -0.51 23.13
N PRO A 133 -19.77 -1.78 23.28
CA PRO A 133 -20.06 -2.53 24.49
C PRO A 133 -19.40 -1.83 25.67
N SER A 134 -19.98 -1.99 26.86
CA SER A 134 -19.35 -1.53 28.11
C SER A 134 -18.08 -2.32 28.46
N ASP A 135 -17.89 -3.49 27.87
CA ASP A 135 -16.70 -4.33 28.01
C ASP A 135 -15.68 -4.03 26.89
N GLU A 136 -14.55 -3.47 27.30
CA GLU A 136 -13.41 -3.15 26.42
C GLU A 136 -12.86 -4.40 25.71
N THR A 137 -12.85 -5.55 26.36
CA THR A 137 -12.37 -6.81 25.76
C THR A 137 -13.24 -7.19 24.56
N LYS A 138 -14.55 -7.03 24.69
CA LYS A 138 -15.50 -7.28 23.59
C LYS A 138 -15.33 -6.25 22.47
N ALA A 139 -15.11 -4.98 22.80
CA ALA A 139 -14.85 -3.94 21.79
C ALA A 139 -13.58 -4.24 20.98
N ASN A 140 -12.50 -4.62 21.65
CA ASN A 140 -11.23 -4.96 21.03
C ASN A 140 -11.35 -6.22 20.16
N LYS A 141 -12.10 -7.25 20.61
CA LYS A 141 -12.36 -8.44 19.80
C LYS A 141 -13.13 -8.13 18.51
N GLN A 142 -14.11 -7.22 18.55
CA GLN A 142 -14.84 -6.78 17.35
C GLN A 142 -13.92 -6.05 16.36
N LEU A 143 -13.07 -5.15 16.85
CA LEU A 143 -12.09 -4.45 16.02
C LEU A 143 -11.08 -5.43 15.41
N GLN A 144 -10.57 -6.36 16.21
CA GLN A 144 -9.64 -7.39 15.74
C GLN A 144 -10.26 -8.25 14.64
N THR A 145 -11.51 -8.68 14.81
CA THR A 145 -12.21 -9.49 13.80
C THR A 145 -12.30 -8.73 12.46
N LEU A 146 -12.74 -7.48 12.47
CA LEU A 146 -12.80 -6.65 11.26
C LEU A 146 -11.42 -6.42 10.64
N SER A 147 -10.41 -6.19 11.49
CA SER A 147 -9.03 -5.98 11.07
C SER A 147 -8.46 -7.23 10.40
N ASP A 148 -8.63 -8.40 11.00
CA ASP A 148 -8.12 -9.68 10.50
C ASP A 148 -8.76 -10.07 9.16
N ASP A 149 -10.07 -9.85 9.02
CA ASP A 149 -10.80 -10.12 7.78
C ASP A 149 -10.23 -9.25 6.64
N ILE A 150 -10.14 -7.92 6.85
CA ILE A 150 -9.62 -7.00 5.83
C ILE A 150 -8.14 -7.25 5.56
N TRP A 151 -7.35 -7.57 6.60
CA TRP A 151 -5.94 -7.91 6.47
C TRP A 151 -5.74 -9.12 5.57
N LYS A 152 -6.47 -10.20 5.83
CA LYS A 152 -6.40 -11.44 5.07
C LYS A 152 -6.73 -11.21 3.59
N ASP A 153 -7.84 -10.54 3.31
CA ASP A 153 -8.26 -10.23 1.95
C ASP A 153 -7.21 -9.35 1.23
N THR A 154 -6.63 -8.38 1.95
CA THR A 154 -5.57 -7.52 1.40
C THR A 154 -4.30 -8.29 1.11
N ALA A 155 -3.88 -9.18 2.02
CA ALA A 155 -2.71 -10.03 1.83
C ALA A 155 -2.89 -10.93 0.60
N GLU A 156 -4.08 -11.50 0.39
CA GLU A 156 -4.38 -12.31 -0.80
C GLU A 156 -4.27 -11.50 -2.09
N ILE A 157 -4.76 -10.24 -2.12
CA ILE A 157 -4.56 -9.33 -3.26
C ILE A 157 -3.07 -9.08 -3.49
N ILE A 158 -2.29 -8.80 -2.45
CA ILE A 158 -0.86 -8.54 -2.57
C ILE A 158 -0.09 -9.77 -3.08
N GLU A 159 -0.33 -10.94 -2.49
CA GLU A 159 0.33 -12.19 -2.89
C GLU A 159 -0.06 -12.61 -4.32
N THR A 160 -1.33 -12.45 -4.72
CA THR A 160 -1.77 -12.73 -6.10
C THR A 160 -1.07 -11.82 -7.11
N ASN A 161 -0.71 -10.60 -6.71
CA ASN A 161 -0.10 -9.60 -7.58
C ASN A 161 1.41 -9.41 -7.35
N HIS A 162 2.08 -10.34 -6.64
CA HIS A 162 3.48 -10.18 -6.25
C HIS A 162 4.44 -10.00 -7.44
N GLU A 163 4.22 -10.70 -8.56
CA GLU A 163 5.04 -10.55 -9.77
C GLU A 163 4.92 -9.14 -10.36
N LEU A 164 3.68 -8.62 -10.47
CA LEU A 164 3.40 -7.28 -10.97
C LEU A 164 3.98 -6.21 -10.04
N ILE A 165 3.84 -6.38 -8.72
CA ILE A 165 4.46 -5.50 -7.72
C ILE A 165 5.98 -5.50 -7.89
N GLY A 166 6.58 -6.67 -8.10
CA GLY A 166 8.01 -6.83 -8.36
C GLY A 166 8.45 -6.13 -9.65
N GLU A 167 7.69 -6.28 -10.74
CA GLU A 167 7.95 -5.60 -12.01
C GLU A 167 7.89 -4.09 -11.85
N LEU A 168 6.79 -3.54 -11.32
CA LEU A 168 6.62 -2.11 -11.07
C LEU A 168 7.73 -1.54 -10.20
N THR A 169 8.11 -2.29 -9.15
CA THR A 169 9.19 -1.89 -8.25
C THR A 169 10.50 -1.75 -9.02
N ARG A 170 10.88 -2.75 -9.83
CA ARG A 170 12.08 -2.68 -10.68
C ARG A 170 12.02 -1.50 -11.64
N THR A 171 10.90 -1.32 -12.33
CA THR A 171 10.77 -0.22 -13.30
C THR A 171 10.78 1.16 -12.63
N ILE A 172 10.35 1.31 -11.36
CA ILE A 172 10.51 2.56 -10.60
C ILE A 172 11.98 2.75 -10.24
N MET A 173 12.63 1.70 -9.75
CA MET A 173 14.01 1.73 -9.28
C MET A 173 15.01 2.03 -10.38
N GLU A 174 14.74 1.67 -11.65
CA GLU A 174 15.54 2.07 -12.82
C GLU A 174 15.65 3.59 -13.00
N ARG A 175 14.76 4.37 -12.36
CA ARG A 175 14.77 5.84 -12.39
C ARG A 175 15.42 6.46 -11.17
N ALA A 176 15.80 5.65 -10.19
CA ALA A 176 16.55 6.15 -9.05
C ALA A 176 17.91 6.65 -9.56
N GLU A 177 18.22 7.91 -9.29
CA GLU A 177 19.49 8.53 -9.71
C GLU A 177 20.39 8.83 -8.51
N LYS A 178 19.88 9.62 -7.56
CA LYS A 178 20.64 10.17 -6.43
C LYS A 178 19.74 10.42 -5.23
N VAL A 179 20.36 10.48 -4.06
CA VAL A 179 19.75 11.02 -2.83
C VAL A 179 19.34 12.48 -3.06
N ASP A 180 18.29 12.92 -2.37
CA ASP A 180 17.65 14.24 -2.44
C ASP A 180 16.98 14.56 -3.80
N LYS A 181 16.97 13.62 -4.76
CA LYS A 181 16.20 13.72 -6.00
C LYS A 181 14.94 12.89 -5.94
N LYS A 182 13.87 13.46 -6.47
CA LYS A 182 12.59 12.79 -6.66
C LYS A 182 12.66 11.84 -7.85
N PHE A 183 12.19 10.62 -7.66
CA PHE A 183 11.98 9.62 -8.70
C PHE A 183 10.61 8.94 -8.52
N GLY A 184 10.16 8.16 -9.50
CA GLY A 184 8.85 7.53 -9.45
C GLY A 184 8.14 7.51 -10.81
N TYR A 185 6.82 7.32 -10.75
CA TYR A 185 5.96 7.20 -11.92
C TYR A 185 4.92 8.32 -11.98
N ARG A 186 4.72 8.87 -13.20
CA ARG A 186 3.60 9.75 -13.54
C ARG A 186 2.55 9.01 -14.38
N ALA A 187 1.28 9.37 -14.24
CA ALA A 187 0.12 8.76 -14.90
C ALA A 187 0.28 8.37 -16.39
N PRO A 188 0.92 9.18 -17.27
CA PRO A 188 1.10 8.81 -18.70
C PRO A 188 1.98 7.58 -18.94
N THR A 189 2.73 7.15 -17.92
CA THR A 189 3.74 6.10 -18.06
C THR A 189 3.20 4.70 -17.75
N PHE A 190 2.09 4.60 -17.01
CA PHE A 190 1.41 3.32 -16.69
C PHE A 190 1.02 2.56 -17.97
N ARG A 191 0.66 3.30 -19.03
CA ARG A 191 0.25 2.74 -20.33
C ARG A 191 1.36 2.02 -21.10
N LYS A 192 2.62 2.12 -20.67
CA LYS A 192 3.76 1.50 -21.36
C LYS A 192 4.17 0.15 -20.78
N ILE A 193 3.55 -0.30 -19.69
CA ILE A 193 3.80 -1.61 -19.08
C ILE A 193 2.65 -2.53 -19.51
N PRO A 194 2.85 -3.44 -20.48
CA PRO A 194 1.75 -4.23 -21.05
C PRO A 194 1.04 -5.11 -20.02
N ALA A 195 1.80 -5.74 -19.12
CA ALA A 195 1.25 -6.57 -18.04
C ALA A 195 0.32 -5.77 -17.12
N LEU A 196 0.68 -4.53 -16.83
CA LEU A 196 -0.11 -3.62 -16.02
C LEU A 196 -1.40 -3.18 -16.72
N ALA A 197 -1.33 -2.86 -18.02
CA ALA A 197 -2.52 -2.50 -18.79
C ALA A 197 -3.52 -3.66 -18.84
N ALA A 198 -3.05 -4.88 -19.15
CA ALA A 198 -3.87 -6.09 -19.15
C ALA A 198 -4.46 -6.38 -17.76
N TRP A 199 -3.66 -6.19 -16.71
CA TRP A 199 -4.12 -6.36 -15.33
C TRP A 199 -5.24 -5.37 -14.98
N ILE A 200 -5.08 -4.08 -15.27
CA ILE A 200 -6.13 -3.06 -15.04
C ILE A 200 -7.43 -3.42 -15.76
N GLU A 201 -7.34 -3.90 -17.01
CA GLU A 201 -8.51 -4.32 -17.79
C GLU A 201 -9.21 -5.56 -17.21
N SER A 202 -8.47 -6.41 -16.48
CA SER A 202 -8.99 -7.61 -15.83
C SER A 202 -9.64 -7.36 -14.47
N LEU A 203 -9.48 -6.16 -13.90
CA LEU A 203 -9.98 -5.85 -12.56
C LEU A 203 -11.52 -5.89 -12.49
N PRO A 204 -12.08 -6.22 -11.30
CA PRO A 204 -13.51 -6.10 -11.06
C PRO A 204 -14.00 -4.68 -11.38
N LYS A 205 -15.15 -4.57 -12.04
CA LYS A 205 -15.79 -3.28 -12.31
C LYS A 205 -16.66 -2.92 -11.10
N HIS A 206 -16.30 -1.84 -10.41
CA HIS A 206 -17.01 -1.29 -9.25
C HIS A 206 -17.90 -0.11 -9.64
#